data_AF-A0A5R9LUP8-F1
#
_entry.id   AF-A0A5R9LUP8-F1
#
_cell.length_a   1.000
_cell.length_b   1.000
_cell.length_c   1.000
_cell.angle_alpha   90.00
_cell.angle_beta   90.00
_cell.angle_gamma   90.00
#
_symmetry.space_group_name_H-M   'P 1'
#
loop_
_entity.id
_entity.type
_entity.pdbx_description
1 polymer ?
#
loop_
_entity_poly.entity_id
_entity_poly.type
_entity_poly.pdbx_seq_one_letter_code
_entity_poly.pdbx_strand_id
1 'polypeptide(L)'
;MEIRPGAAVNFEHAWLEVARVIALDPANLGQVLVRSAEEEFVYYVFTDWIDEPSFRAFERSEAHVEHRRRLKPFRVGGQMILSQIVYDLGGLGAAAATA
;
A
#
# COMPACT_ATOMS: atom_id res chain seq x y z
N MET A 1 -0.16 4.93 8.01
CA MET A 1 0.75 5.92 7.39
C MET A 1 0.13 7.28 7.59
N GLU A 2 0.87 8.20 8.18
CA GLU A 2 0.38 9.56 8.45
C GLU A 2 0.94 10.51 7.39
N ILE A 3 0.05 11.30 6.78
CA ILE A 3 0.35 12.19 5.66
C ILE A 3 0.27 13.64 6.14
N ARG A 4 1.13 14.50 5.60
CA ARG A 4 1.10 15.93 5.92
C ARG A 4 -0.24 16.55 5.48
N PRO A 5 -0.86 17.41 6.30
CA PRO A 5 -2.03 18.18 5.88
C PRO A 5 -1.78 18.91 4.55
N GLY A 6 -2.78 18.88 3.65
CA GLY A 6 -2.68 19.47 2.31
C GLY A 6 -1.90 18.64 1.28
N ALA A 7 -1.28 17.52 1.66
CA ALA A 7 -0.53 16.66 0.75
C ALA A 7 -1.31 15.43 0.25
N ALA A 8 -2.53 15.19 0.73
CA ALA A 8 -3.31 13.97 0.50
C ALA A 8 -3.45 13.58 -0.98
N VAL A 9 -3.94 14.50 -1.83
CA VAL A 9 -4.15 14.23 -3.26
C VAL A 9 -2.84 13.89 -3.96
N ASN A 10 -1.79 14.68 -3.73
CA ASN A 10 -0.47 14.43 -4.32
C ASN A 10 0.14 13.10 -3.83
N PHE A 11 -0.10 12.75 -2.57
CA PHE A 11 0.28 11.45 -2.03
C PHE A 11 -0.46 10.30 -2.72
N GLU A 12 -1.79 10.38 -2.88
CA GLU A 12 -2.59 9.35 -3.56
C GLU A 12 -2.10 9.13 -4.99
N HIS A 13 -1.81 10.21 -5.74
CA HIS A 13 -1.25 10.12 -7.08
C HIS A 13 0.15 9.48 -7.10
N ALA A 14 1.06 9.97 -6.27
CA ALA A 14 2.41 9.43 -6.19
C ALA A 14 2.43 7.96 -5.74
N TRP A 15 1.54 7.59 -4.80
CA TRP A 15 1.36 6.22 -4.38
C TRP A 15 0.89 5.34 -5.52
N LEU A 16 -0.12 5.78 -6.30
CA LEU A 16 -0.65 4.99 -7.41
C LEU A 16 0.41 4.72 -8.49
N GLU A 17 1.23 5.72 -8.83
CA GLU A 17 2.33 5.55 -9.78
C GLU A 17 3.36 4.53 -9.29
N VAL A 18 3.73 4.59 -8.01
CA VAL A 18 4.64 3.63 -7.38
C VAL A 18 4.02 2.23 -7.33
N ALA A 19 2.75 2.12 -6.91
CA ALA A 19 2.05 0.86 -6.75
C ALA A 19 1.94 0.10 -8.07
N ARG A 20 1.73 0.80 -9.19
CA ARG A 20 1.72 0.19 -10.55
C ARG A 20 3.04 -0.48 -10.91
N VAL A 21 4.18 0.07 -10.47
CA VAL A 21 5.49 -0.54 -10.71
C VAL A 21 5.67 -1.77 -9.82
N ILE A 22 5.30 -1.67 -8.54
CA ILE A 22 5.40 -2.78 -7.58
C ILE A 22 4.49 -3.94 -7.98
N ALA A 23 3.32 -3.67 -8.56
CA ALA A 23 2.38 -4.68 -9.05
C ALA A 23 2.92 -5.53 -10.23
N LEU A 24 4.06 -5.14 -10.83
CA LEU A 24 4.75 -5.93 -11.84
C LEU A 24 5.72 -6.95 -11.23
N ASP A 25 5.99 -6.87 -9.93
CA ASP A 25 6.80 -7.87 -9.24
C ASP A 25 6.02 -9.20 -9.17
N PRO A 26 6.58 -10.32 -9.67
CA PRO A 26 5.87 -11.59 -9.70
C PRO A 26 5.54 -12.16 -8.31
N ALA A 27 6.20 -11.68 -7.26
CA ALA A 27 5.91 -12.06 -5.89
C ALA A 27 4.82 -11.19 -5.25
N ASN A 28 4.41 -10.08 -5.88
CA ASN A 28 3.34 -9.21 -5.40
C ASN A 28 1.97 -9.75 -5.82
N LEU A 29 1.12 -10.07 -4.84
CA LEU A 29 -0.22 -10.61 -5.07
C LEU A 29 -1.29 -9.51 -5.18
N GLY A 30 -0.98 -8.30 -4.71
CA GLY A 30 -1.87 -7.16 -4.81
C GLY A 30 -1.53 -6.07 -3.80
N GLN A 31 -2.11 -4.90 -4.02
CA GLN A 31 -1.94 -3.75 -3.15
C GLN A 31 -3.21 -2.93 -3.09
N VAL A 32 -3.57 -2.43 -1.91
CA VAL A 32 -4.66 -1.49 -1.72
C VAL A 32 -4.23 -0.32 -0.85
N LEU A 33 -4.66 0.88 -1.24
CA LEU A 33 -4.56 2.08 -0.44
C LEU A 33 -5.95 2.35 0.17
N VAL A 34 -6.00 2.42 1.49
CA VAL A 34 -7.23 2.67 2.25
C VAL A 34 -7.05 3.96 3.02
N ARG A 35 -7.95 4.92 2.85
CA ARG A 35 -7.99 6.13 3.67
C ARG A 35 -8.79 5.85 4.94
N SER A 36 -8.30 6.30 6.09
CA SER A 36 -9.07 6.24 7.35
C SER A 36 -10.34 7.08 7.23
N ALA A 37 -11.45 6.57 7.76
CA ALA A 37 -12.71 7.29 7.87
C ALA A 37 -12.84 8.06 9.20
N GLU A 38 -11.97 7.77 10.16
CA GLU A 38 -12.02 8.33 11.52
C GLU A 38 -10.88 9.33 11.79
N GLU A 39 -9.75 9.17 11.10
CA GLU A 39 -8.55 9.98 11.31
C GLU A 39 -8.18 10.73 10.03
N GLU A 40 -8.12 12.06 10.10
CA GLU A 40 -7.68 12.87 8.97
C GLU A 40 -6.23 12.57 8.61
N PHE A 41 -5.96 12.51 7.29
CA PHE A 41 -4.62 12.29 6.74
C PHE A 41 -3.95 10.96 7.13
N VAL A 42 -4.71 9.99 7.64
CA VAL A 42 -4.22 8.63 7.92
C VAL A 42 -4.65 7.68 6.80
N TYR A 43 -3.67 6.92 6.30
CA TYR A 43 -3.87 5.89 5.27
C TYR A 43 -3.27 4.56 5.72
N TYR A 44 -3.93 3.47 5.36
CA TYR A 44 -3.44 2.11 5.47
C TYR A 44 -3.04 1.61 4.08
N VAL A 45 -1.87 0.99 3.99
CA VAL A 45 -1.41 0.35 2.76
C VAL A 45 -1.31 -1.13 3.08
N PHE A 46 -2.09 -1.93 2.38
CA PHE A 46 -1.97 -3.39 2.44
C PHE A 46 -1.30 -3.83 1.14
N THR A 47 -0.25 -4.62 1.27
CA THR A 47 0.44 -5.24 0.14
C THR A 47 0.55 -6.71 0.45
N ASP A 48 0.04 -7.53 -0.45
CA ASP A 48 0.07 -8.98 -0.31
C ASP A 48 1.22 -9.57 -1.14
N TRP A 49 1.86 -10.59 -0.60
CA TRP A 49 3.08 -11.19 -1.13
C TRP A 49 3.02 -12.71 -0.96
N ILE A 50 3.63 -13.44 -1.90
CA ILE A 50 3.65 -14.91 -1.86
C ILE A 50 4.28 -15.46 -0.57
N ASP A 51 5.27 -14.75 0.00
CA ASP A 51 5.93 -15.10 1.25
C ASP A 51 6.73 -13.90 1.83
N GLU A 52 7.12 -14.01 3.11
CA GLU A 52 7.96 -13.00 3.76
C GLU A 52 9.34 -12.83 3.09
N PRO A 53 10.10 -13.90 2.75
CA PRO A 53 11.41 -13.74 2.12
C PRO A 53 11.38 -12.89 0.83
N SER A 54 10.38 -13.09 -0.02
CA SER A 54 10.21 -12.33 -1.26
C SER A 54 9.91 -10.87 -0.98
N PHE A 55 9.03 -10.59 -0.01
CA PHE A 55 8.81 -9.22 0.46
C PHE A 55 10.10 -8.58 1.00
N ARG A 56 10.91 -9.30 1.78
CA ARG A 56 12.19 -8.79 2.31
C ARG A 56 13.23 -8.53 1.22
N ALA A 57 13.25 -9.35 0.17
CA ALA A 57 14.10 -9.10 -0.99
C ALA A 57 13.67 -7.82 -1.70
N PHE A 58 12.36 -7.65 -1.94
CA PHE A 58 11.81 -6.43 -2.51
C PHE A 58 12.09 -5.20 -1.63
N GLU A 59 11.90 -5.28 -0.31
CA GLU A 59 12.11 -4.17 0.64
C GLU A 59 13.55 -3.61 0.61
N ARG A 60 14.52 -4.46 0.27
CA ARG A 60 15.94 -4.13 0.18
C ARG A 60 16.36 -3.74 -1.24
N SER A 61 15.49 -3.88 -2.23
CA SER A 61 15.79 -3.53 -3.63
C SER A 61 15.97 -2.03 -3.80
N GLU A 62 16.80 -1.63 -4.78
CA GLU A 62 16.99 -0.23 -5.14
C GLU A 62 15.69 0.42 -5.61
N ALA A 63 14.85 -0.32 -6.34
CA ALA A 63 13.53 0.13 -6.77
C ALA A 63 12.67 0.54 -5.57
N HIS A 64 12.62 -0.29 -4.52
CA HIS A 64 11.86 0.05 -3.32
C HIS A 64 12.46 1.23 -2.54
N VAL A 65 13.78 1.40 -2.53
CA VAL A 65 14.43 2.58 -1.96
C VAL A 65 13.98 3.86 -2.67
N GLU A 66 13.96 3.87 -4.01
CA GLU A 66 13.49 5.04 -4.77
C GLU A 66 12.00 5.29 -4.56
N HIS A 67 11.17 4.25 -4.52
CA HIS A 67 9.75 4.37 -4.18
C HIS A 67 9.53 5.04 -2.82
N ARG A 68 10.28 4.63 -1.79
CA ARG A 68 10.23 5.29 -0.48
C ARG A 68 10.70 6.74 -0.55
N ARG A 69 11.73 7.03 -1.34
CA ARG A 69 12.23 8.41 -1.53
C ARG A 69 11.17 9.31 -2.14
N ARG A 70 10.40 8.83 -3.13
CA ARG A 70 9.30 9.57 -3.77
C ARG A 70 8.15 9.87 -2.82
N LEU A 71 7.84 8.96 -1.89
CA LEU A 71 6.74 9.13 -0.94
C LEU A 71 7.15 9.87 0.34
N LYS A 72 8.45 9.90 0.68
CA LYS A 72 8.99 10.56 1.87
C LYS A 72 8.53 12.02 2.03
N PRO A 73 8.47 12.86 0.98
CA PRO A 73 8.02 14.24 1.11
C PRO A 73 6.60 14.38 1.65
N PHE A 74 5.73 13.38 1.52
CA PHE A 74 4.34 13.48 1.99
C PHE A 74 4.11 12.96 3.40
N ARG A 75 5.03 12.13 3.90
CA ARG A 75 4.84 11.38 5.16
C ARG A 75 5.32 12.18 6.36
N VAL A 76 4.56 12.10 7.45
CA VAL A 76 4.99 12.55 8.79
C VAL A 76 5.31 11.37 9.70
N GLY A 77 4.65 10.23 9.48
CA GLY A 77 4.81 9.05 10.31
C GLY A 77 4.25 7.78 9.68
N GLY A 78 4.33 6.69 10.43
CA GLY A 78 3.71 5.42 10.10
C GLY A 78 4.55 4.21 10.48
N GLN A 79 3.86 3.10 10.68
CA GLN A 79 4.44 1.81 11.04
C GLN A 79 4.30 0.83 9.87
N MET A 80 5.20 -0.16 9.82
CA MET A 80 5.06 -1.34 8.97
C MET A 80 4.98 -2.57 9.88
N ILE A 81 4.00 -3.43 9.59
CA ILE A 81 3.72 -4.65 10.35
C ILE A 81 3.57 -5.78 9.33
N LEU A 82 4.25 -6.89 9.57
CA LEU A 82 4.01 -8.12 8.83
C LEU A 82 2.80 -8.83 9.40
N SER A 83 1.94 -9.34 8.53
CA SER A 83 0.73 -10.04 8.90
C SER A 83 0.57 -11.27 8.01
N GLN A 84 -0.15 -12.27 8.52
CA GLN A 84 -0.48 -13.48 7.79
C GLN A 84 -1.99 -13.61 7.71
N ILE A 85 -2.53 -13.84 6.52
CA ILE A 85 -3.93 -14.22 6.34
C ILE A 85 -4.10 -15.62 6.92
N VAL A 86 -4.88 -15.73 8.00
CA VAL A 86 -5.20 -17.03 8.63
C VAL A 86 -6.50 -17.61 8.06
N TYR A 87 -7.47 -16.74 7.77
CA TYR A 87 -8.72 -17.08 7.09
C TYR A 87 -9.08 -15.94 6.15
N ASP A 88 -9.47 -16.27 4.93
CA ASP A 88 -10.13 -15.36 3.98
C ASP A 88 -11.46 -15.98 3.58
N LEU A 89 -12.56 -15.27 3.84
CA LEU A 89 -13.91 -15.74 3.52
C LEU A 89 -14.35 -15.34 2.11
N GLY A 90 -13.52 -14.58 1.39
CA GLY A 90 -13.86 -14.03 0.08
C GLY A 90 -15.04 -13.06 0.12
N GLY A 91 -15.26 -12.34 -0.99
CA GLY A 91 -16.39 -11.44 -1.14
C GLY A 91 -17.73 -12.19 -1.23
N LEU A 92 -18.32 -12.55 -0.10
CA LEU A 92 -19.68 -13.15 0.01
C LEU A 92 -20.82 -12.18 -0.38
N GLY A 93 -20.52 -11.07 -1.06
CA GLY A 93 -21.47 -9.99 -1.33
C GLY A 93 -21.16 -9.10 -2.53
N ALA A 94 -20.39 -9.55 -3.52
CA ALA A 94 -20.26 -8.79 -4.78
C ALA A 94 -21.42 -9.10 -5.74
N ALA A 95 -22.64 -8.75 -5.34
CA ALA A 95 -23.78 -8.64 -6.25
C ALA A 95 -24.14 -7.15 -6.44
N ALA A 96 -23.85 -6.66 -7.64
CA ALA A 96 -24.35 -5.45 -8.28
C ALA A 96 -24.06 -4.08 -7.60
N ALA A 97 -23.00 -3.42 -8.08
CA ALA A 97 -23.00 -1.98 -8.24
C ALA A 97 -22.22 -1.61 -9.51
N THR A 98 -22.85 -1.82 -10.67
CA THR A 98 -22.54 -1.10 -11.91
C THR A 98 -23.50 0.09 -11.99
N ALA A 99 -22.96 1.30 -11.94
CA ALA A 99 -23.63 2.53 -12.38
C ALA A 99 -23.25 2.81 -13.83
#